data_AF-A0A9X3XT71-F1
#
_entry.id   AF-A0A9X3XT71-F1
#
_cell.length_a   1.000
_cell.length_b   1.000
_cell.length_c   1.000
_cell.angle_alpha   90.00
_cell.angle_beta   90.00
_cell.angle_gamma   90.00
#
_symmetry.space_group_name_H-M   'P 1'
#
loop_
_entity.id
_entity.type
_entity.pdbx_description
1 polymer ?
#
loop_
_entity_poly.entity_id
_entity_poly.type
_entity_poly.pdbx_seq_one_letter_code
_entity_poly.pdbx_strand_id
1 'polypeptide(L)'
;MDRKLIKLGAKCELARREFFFYCNLMAPDFYKKNRKYLIELCNEFQEFYESDDEVLIINEPPRHGKSRTASLFVEWVLGKNQNEKIMTGSYNETLSTMFSKNVRNAIQEEKADKYKPVFSDVFPNVRIKQGDGAMNLWSLEGGYNNYLATSPTGTA
;
A
#
# COMPACT_ATOMS: atom_id res chain seq x y z
N MET A 1 -14.48 -24.92 -14.59
CA MET A 1 -14.15 -23.91 -13.56
C MET A 1 -12.63 -23.82 -13.45
N ASP A 2 -12.01 -22.65 -13.68
CA ASP A 2 -10.55 -22.50 -13.69
C ASP A 2 -10.00 -22.48 -12.25
N ARG A 3 -9.36 -23.58 -11.82
CA ARG A 3 -8.81 -23.73 -10.47
C ARG A 3 -7.80 -22.64 -10.09
N LYS A 4 -7.06 -22.10 -11.06
CA LYS A 4 -6.08 -21.03 -10.77
C LYS A 4 -6.78 -19.73 -10.40
N LEU A 5 -7.87 -19.39 -11.08
CA LEU A 5 -8.66 -18.20 -10.79
C LEU A 5 -9.39 -18.31 -9.44
N ILE A 6 -9.91 -19.49 -9.09
CA ILE A 6 -10.49 -19.72 -7.75
C ILE A 6 -9.45 -19.47 -6.67
N LYS A 7 -8.23 -20.02 -6.84
CA LYS A 7 -7.13 -19.83 -5.90
C LYS A 7 -6.71 -18.37 -5.81
N LEU A 8 -6.69 -17.65 -6.93
CA LEU A 8 -6.40 -16.22 -6.95
C LEU A 8 -7.48 -15.44 -6.19
N GLY A 9 -8.76 -15.70 -6.44
CA GLY A 9 -9.87 -15.06 -5.72
C GLY A 9 -9.80 -15.28 -4.20
N ALA A 10 -9.49 -16.50 -3.76
CA ALA A 10 -9.28 -16.79 -2.34
C ALA A 10 -8.09 -16.03 -1.74
N LYS A 11 -7.00 -15.88 -2.51
CA LYS A 11 -5.85 -15.06 -2.08
C LYS A 11 -6.18 -13.58 -2.02
N CYS A 12 -6.95 -13.04 -2.98
CA CYS A 12 -7.38 -11.65 -2.98
C CYS A 12 -8.27 -11.36 -1.76
N GLU A 13 -9.19 -12.27 -1.41
CA GLU A 13 -10.01 -12.12 -0.20
C GLU A 13 -9.17 -12.13 1.08
N LEU A 14 -8.18 -13.02 1.17
CA LEU A 14 -7.27 -13.05 2.32
C LEU A 14 -6.40 -11.78 2.38
N ALA A 15 -5.86 -11.32 1.24
CA ALA A 15 -5.11 -10.07 1.15
C ALA A 15 -5.94 -8.83 1.52
N ARG A 16 -7.24 -8.84 1.22
CA ARG A 16 -8.16 -7.78 1.63
C ARG A 16 -8.32 -7.72 3.15
N ARG A 17 -8.21 -8.85 3.84
CA ARG A 17 -8.38 -8.92 5.31
C ARG A 17 -7.08 -8.71 6.06
N GLU A 18 -5.98 -9.24 5.54
CA GLU A 18 -4.71 -9.40 6.25
C GLU A 18 -3.55 -8.79 5.46
N PHE A 19 -2.86 -7.82 6.05
CA PHE A 19 -1.85 -7.00 5.39
C PHE A 19 -0.62 -7.80 4.95
N PHE A 20 -0.15 -8.77 5.75
CA PHE A 20 0.95 -9.64 5.32
C PHE A 20 0.61 -10.39 4.01
N PHE A 21 -0.64 -10.85 3.87
CA PHE A 21 -1.07 -11.57 2.68
C PHE A 21 -1.26 -10.64 1.48
N TYR A 22 -1.61 -9.37 1.70
CA TYR A 22 -1.52 -8.34 0.67
C TYR A 22 -0.08 -8.17 0.17
N CYS A 23 0.87 -7.99 1.08
CA CYS A 23 2.29 -7.90 0.74
C CYS A 23 2.80 -9.15 0.00
N ASN A 24 2.41 -10.36 0.46
CA ASN A 24 2.74 -11.61 -0.21
C ASN A 24 2.11 -11.73 -1.60
N LEU A 25 0.90 -11.23 -1.80
CA LEU A 25 0.21 -11.29 -3.08
C LEU A 25 0.85 -10.36 -4.12
N MET A 26 1.16 -9.13 -3.72
CA MET A 26 1.74 -8.09 -4.60
C MET A 26 3.25 -8.31 -4.83
N ALA A 27 3.93 -8.98 -3.91
CA ALA A 27 5.38 -9.14 -3.93
C ALA A 27 5.86 -10.51 -3.38
N PRO A 28 5.43 -11.63 -3.98
CA PRO A 28 5.63 -12.98 -3.45
C PRO A 28 7.09 -13.40 -3.32
N ASP A 29 7.98 -12.87 -4.16
CA ASP A 29 9.41 -13.20 -4.13
C ASP A 29 10.14 -12.61 -2.91
N PHE A 30 9.58 -11.57 -2.30
CA PHE A 30 10.17 -10.87 -1.17
C PHE A 30 9.49 -11.20 0.16
N TYR A 31 8.17 -11.16 0.20
CA TYR A 31 7.37 -11.46 1.39
C TYR A 31 7.09 -12.95 1.44
N LYS A 32 7.98 -13.71 2.07
CA LYS A 32 7.91 -15.16 2.16
C LYS A 32 7.61 -15.58 3.60
N LYS A 33 6.83 -16.64 3.77
CA LYS A 33 6.46 -17.17 5.09
C LYS A 33 7.65 -17.60 5.96
N ASN A 34 8.79 -17.91 5.34
CA ASN A 34 10.02 -18.25 6.06
C ASN A 34 10.83 -17.03 6.53
N ARG A 35 10.47 -15.80 6.10
CA ARG A 35 11.07 -14.54 6.56
C ARG A 35 10.23 -13.97 7.69
N LYS A 36 10.36 -14.56 8.89
CA LYS A 36 9.53 -14.24 10.06
C LYS A 36 9.48 -12.75 10.38
N TYR A 37 10.61 -12.05 10.31
CA TYR A 37 10.68 -10.61 10.56
C TYR A 37 9.77 -9.78 9.62
N LEU A 38 9.47 -10.23 8.40
CA LEU A 38 8.52 -9.54 7.52
C LEU A 38 7.06 -9.82 7.92
N ILE A 39 6.79 -10.99 8.50
CA ILE A 39 5.47 -11.31 9.06
C ILE A 39 5.25 -10.42 10.28
N GLU A 40 6.21 -10.40 11.21
CA GLU A 40 6.20 -9.56 12.41
C GLU A 40 6.00 -8.09 12.03
N LEU A 41 6.83 -7.54 11.13
CA LEU A 41 6.68 -6.18 10.66
C LEU A 41 5.28 -5.89 10.08
N CYS A 42 4.73 -6.76 9.23
CA CYS A 42 3.39 -6.54 8.68
C CYS A 42 2.30 -6.63 9.76
N ASN A 43 2.45 -7.51 10.74
CA ASN A 43 1.50 -7.63 11.84
C ASN A 43 1.52 -6.37 12.71
N GLU A 44 2.70 -5.85 13.07
CA GLU A 44 2.83 -4.58 13.81
C GLU A 44 2.15 -3.41 13.09
N PHE A 45 2.31 -3.31 11.76
CA PHE A 45 1.61 -2.29 10.96
C PHE A 45 0.08 -2.45 10.98
N GLN A 46 -0.41 -3.68 10.87
CA GLN A 46 -1.86 -3.95 10.86
C GLN A 46 -2.46 -3.73 12.26
N GLU A 47 -1.82 -4.25 13.29
CA GLU A 47 -2.22 -4.09 14.69
C GLU A 47 -2.27 -2.60 15.05
N PHE A 48 -1.26 -1.82 14.69
CA PHE A 48 -1.27 -0.37 14.87
C PHE A 48 -2.50 0.29 14.23
N TYR A 49 -2.80 -0.04 12.96
CA TYR A 49 -3.96 0.53 12.24
C TYR A 49 -5.32 0.14 12.85
N GLU A 50 -5.42 -1.07 13.41
CA GLU A 50 -6.66 -1.64 13.93
C GLU A 50 -6.84 -1.35 15.44
N SER A 51 -5.83 -0.77 16.09
CA SER A 51 -5.82 -0.37 17.49
C SER A 51 -6.21 1.10 17.70
N ASP A 52 -6.28 1.52 18.97
CA ASP A 52 -6.42 2.92 19.37
C ASP A 52 -5.04 3.63 19.54
N ASP A 53 -3.93 3.00 19.12
CA ASP A 53 -2.59 3.58 19.24
C ASP A 53 -2.40 4.77 18.30
N GLU A 54 -1.78 5.83 18.79
CA GLU A 54 -1.54 7.05 18.00
C GLU A 54 -0.16 7.08 17.32
N VAL A 55 0.82 6.35 17.86
CA VAL A 55 2.23 6.41 17.40
C VAL A 55 2.86 5.02 17.32
N LEU A 56 3.38 4.66 16.15
CA LEU A 56 4.23 3.49 15.92
C LEU A 56 5.65 3.92 15.54
N ILE A 57 6.66 3.37 16.22
CA ILE A 57 8.07 3.58 15.91
C ILE A 57 8.71 2.25 15.51
N ILE A 58 9.15 2.16 14.24
CA ILE A 58 9.80 0.97 13.69
C ILE A 58 11.32 1.16 13.56
N ASN A 59 12.08 0.35 14.26
CA ASN A 59 13.55 0.36 14.25
C ASN A 59 14.12 -0.86 13.53
N GLU A 60 14.34 -0.73 12.22
CA GLU A 60 14.75 -1.84 11.35
C GLU A 60 16.06 -1.57 10.58
N PRO A 61 16.94 -2.57 10.41
CA PRO A 61 18.20 -2.39 9.70
C PRO A 61 18.01 -2.02 8.22
N PRO A 62 19.06 -1.55 7.54
CA PRO A 62 19.04 -1.40 6.08
C PRO A 62 18.66 -2.73 5.39
N ARG A 63 17.97 -2.64 4.25
CA ARG A 63 17.55 -3.80 3.43
C ARG A 63 16.54 -4.76 4.08
N HIS A 64 15.89 -4.35 5.17
CA HIS A 64 14.82 -5.13 5.83
C HIS A 64 13.41 -4.80 5.33
N GLY A 65 13.28 -4.07 4.22
CA GLY A 65 11.99 -3.86 3.57
C GLY A 65 11.10 -2.76 4.15
N LYS A 66 11.47 -2.12 5.27
CA LYS A 66 10.69 -1.05 5.93
C LYS A 66 9.95 -0.08 5.00
N SER A 67 10.69 0.55 4.08
CA SER A 67 10.16 1.51 3.11
C SER A 67 9.13 0.87 2.18
N ARG A 68 9.43 -0.33 1.68
CA ARG A 68 8.54 -1.06 0.79
C ARG A 68 7.28 -1.50 1.52
N THR A 69 7.41 -1.94 2.77
CA THR A 69 6.28 -2.34 3.61
C THR A 69 5.39 -1.14 3.89
N ALA A 70 5.96 0.01 4.22
CA ALA A 70 5.20 1.26 4.39
C ALA A 70 4.44 1.67 3.10
N SER A 71 5.02 1.52 1.90
CA SER A 71 4.29 1.79 0.65
C SER A 71 3.08 0.87 0.46
N LEU A 72 3.29 -0.44 0.62
CA LEU A 72 2.21 -1.43 0.50
C LEU A 72 1.16 -1.25 1.59
N PHE A 73 1.56 -0.80 2.78
CA PHE A 73 0.66 -0.50 3.87
C PHE A 73 -0.28 0.65 3.50
N VAL A 74 0.25 1.73 2.91
CA VAL A 74 -0.60 2.82 2.42
C VAL A 74 -1.58 2.34 1.34
N GLU A 75 -1.12 1.53 0.38
CA GLU A 75 -2.02 0.94 -0.62
C GLU A 75 -3.16 0.16 0.06
N TRP A 76 -2.83 -0.70 1.02
CA TRP A 76 -3.80 -1.53 1.74
C TRP A 76 -4.78 -0.69 2.57
N VAL A 77 -4.29 0.31 3.29
CA VAL A 77 -5.11 1.25 4.09
C VAL A 77 -6.10 2.00 3.20
N LEU A 78 -5.64 2.59 2.10
CA LEU A 78 -6.52 3.28 1.14
C LEU A 78 -7.49 2.33 0.44
N GLY A 79 -7.09 1.07 0.27
CA GLY A 79 -7.95 -0.04 -0.16
C GLY A 79 -9.11 -0.31 0.80
N LYS A 80 -8.82 -0.30 2.10
CA LYS A 80 -9.75 -0.60 3.20
C LYS A 80 -10.67 0.58 3.53
N ASN A 81 -10.10 1.78 3.61
CA ASN A 81 -10.81 3.00 3.97
C ASN A 81 -10.35 4.18 3.09
N GLN A 82 -11.23 4.58 2.17
CA GLN A 82 -10.96 5.66 1.22
C GLN A 82 -11.00 7.07 1.85
N ASN A 83 -11.45 7.17 3.12
CA ASN A 83 -11.48 8.42 3.87
C ASN A 83 -10.15 8.77 4.52
N GLU A 84 -9.22 7.81 4.61
CA GLU A 84 -7.91 8.01 5.21
C GLU A 84 -7.10 9.08 4.48
N LYS A 85 -6.31 9.81 5.28
CA LYS A 85 -5.44 10.88 4.83
C LYS A 85 -4.01 10.53 5.15
N ILE A 86 -3.19 10.39 4.12
CA ILE A 86 -1.82 9.93 4.24
C ILE A 86 -0.88 11.09 3.95
N MET A 87 0.03 11.33 4.88
CA MET A 87 1.15 12.25 4.68
C MET A 87 2.45 11.48 4.79
N THR A 88 3.33 11.61 3.79
CA THR A 88 4.68 11.04 3.83
C THR A 88 5.71 12.15 3.83
N GLY A 89 6.47 12.22 4.91
CA GLY A 89 7.63 13.11 5.05
C GLY A 89 8.94 12.35 4.84
N SER A 90 9.91 12.98 4.17
CA SER A 90 11.27 12.49 4.02
C SER A 90 12.26 13.64 4.11
N TYR A 91 13.52 13.34 4.44
CA TYR A 91 14.61 14.33 4.44
C TYR A 91 14.77 15.04 3.08
N ASN A 92 14.57 14.33 1.96
CA ASN A 92 14.52 14.93 0.64
C ASN A 92 13.15 14.74 -0.04
N GLU A 93 12.77 15.73 -0.84
CA GLU A 93 11.50 15.78 -1.58
C GLU A 93 11.38 14.67 -2.62
N THR A 94 12.49 14.32 -3.27
CA THR A 94 12.51 13.28 -4.30
C THR A 94 12.04 11.94 -3.73
N LEU A 95 12.48 11.56 -2.54
CA LEU A 95 12.12 10.28 -1.95
C LEU A 95 10.66 10.24 -1.53
N SER A 96 10.12 11.28 -0.86
CA SER A 96 8.70 11.33 -0.50
C SER A 96 7.79 11.36 -1.74
N THR A 97 8.18 12.11 -2.77
CA THR A 97 7.46 12.12 -4.06
C THR A 97 7.49 10.74 -4.73
N MET A 98 8.62 10.04 -4.66
CA MET A 98 8.74 8.69 -5.21
C MET A 98 7.84 7.69 -4.46
N PHE A 99 7.73 7.79 -3.13
CA PHE A 99 6.79 6.99 -2.34
C PHE A 99 5.34 7.21 -2.78
N SER A 100 4.90 8.48 -2.83
CA SER A 100 3.57 8.86 -3.29
C SER A 100 3.27 8.33 -4.69
N LYS A 101 4.20 8.56 -5.62
CA LYS A 101 4.06 8.12 -7.02
C LYS A 101 3.93 6.61 -7.12
N ASN A 102 4.69 5.84 -6.33
CA ASN A 102 4.64 4.38 -6.38
C ASN A 102 3.28 3.84 -5.91
N VAL A 103 2.75 4.35 -4.80
CA VAL A 103 1.41 4.01 -4.30
C VAL A 103 0.35 4.35 -5.34
N ARG A 104 0.39 5.58 -5.88
CA ARG A 104 -0.57 6.04 -6.90
C ARG A 104 -0.53 5.14 -8.13
N ASN A 105 0.66 4.81 -8.63
CA ASN A 105 0.83 3.97 -9.80
C ASN A 105 0.34 2.54 -9.57
N ALA A 106 0.53 1.98 -8.36
CA ALA A 106 -0.01 0.67 -8.00
C ALA A 106 -1.55 0.66 -8.02
N ILE A 107 -2.19 1.73 -7.51
CA ILE A 107 -3.65 1.89 -7.56
C ILE A 107 -4.16 2.03 -9.01
N GLN A 108 -3.40 2.71 -9.87
CA GLN A 108 -3.73 2.89 -11.29
C GLN A 108 -3.39 1.67 -12.17
N GLU A 109 -2.77 0.63 -11.62
CA GLU A 109 -2.31 -0.51 -12.43
C GLU A 109 -3.49 -1.25 -13.08
N GLU A 110 -3.47 -1.31 -14.41
CA GLU A 110 -4.46 -2.03 -15.19
C GLU A 110 -4.05 -3.50 -15.38
N LYS A 111 -5.02 -4.39 -15.23
CA LYS A 111 -4.79 -5.83 -15.31
C LYS A 111 -4.50 -6.29 -16.75
N ALA A 112 -3.25 -6.61 -17.01
CA ALA A 112 -2.80 -7.13 -18.31
C ALA A 112 -2.84 -8.67 -18.41
N ASP A 113 -2.72 -9.39 -17.29
CA ASP A 113 -2.72 -10.86 -17.24
C ASP A 113 -3.73 -11.33 -16.19
N LYS A 114 -4.68 -12.19 -16.60
CA LYS A 114 -5.73 -12.71 -15.71
C LYS A 114 -5.19 -13.46 -14.47
N TYR A 115 -3.97 -13.99 -14.53
CA TYR A 115 -3.33 -14.74 -13.45
C TYR A 115 -2.40 -13.91 -12.57
N LYS A 116 -2.07 -12.68 -12.97
CA LYS A 116 -1.27 -11.76 -12.15
C LYS A 116 -2.22 -10.88 -11.33
N PRO A 117 -2.07 -10.83 -10.00
CA PRO A 117 -2.83 -9.92 -9.17
C PRO A 117 -2.37 -8.48 -9.43
N VAL A 118 -3.31 -7.55 -9.47
CA VAL A 118 -3.08 -6.11 -9.36
C VAL A 118 -3.89 -5.56 -8.18
N PHE A 119 -3.65 -4.31 -7.80
CA PHE A 119 -4.35 -3.65 -6.70
C PHE A 119 -5.88 -3.79 -6.82
N SER A 120 -6.42 -3.54 -8.02
CA SER A 120 -7.87 -3.60 -8.30
C SER A 120 -8.48 -5.00 -8.21
N ASP A 121 -7.69 -6.08 -8.19
CA ASP A 121 -8.21 -7.43 -7.86
C ASP A 121 -8.55 -7.56 -6.38
N VAL A 122 -7.84 -6.83 -5.51
CA VAL A 122 -8.07 -6.80 -4.06
C VAL A 122 -9.05 -5.70 -3.70
N PHE A 123 -8.97 -4.53 -4.33
CA PHE A 123 -9.81 -3.37 -4.02
C PHE A 123 -10.42 -2.78 -5.31
N PRO A 124 -11.46 -3.41 -5.89
CA PRO A 124 -11.98 -3.05 -7.21
C PRO A 124 -12.65 -1.68 -7.31
N ASN A 125 -13.07 -1.13 -6.17
CA ASN A 125 -13.83 0.12 -6.08
C ASN A 125 -12.97 1.32 -5.65
N VAL A 126 -11.64 1.19 -5.69
CA VAL A 126 -10.70 2.24 -5.29
C VAL A 126 -9.94 2.68 -6.53
N ARG A 127 -10.05 3.97 -6.87
CA ARG A 127 -9.49 4.55 -8.09
C ARG A 127 -8.93 5.94 -7.80
N ILE A 128 -7.86 6.31 -8.51
CA ILE A 128 -7.37 7.69 -8.51
C ILE A 128 -8.39 8.58 -9.21
N LYS A 129 -8.72 9.72 -8.60
CA LYS A 129 -9.65 10.71 -9.15
C LYS A 129 -9.09 11.29 -10.45
N GLN A 130 -9.95 11.33 -11.48
CA GLN A 130 -9.57 11.91 -12.76
C GLN A 130 -9.24 13.41 -12.60
N GLY A 131 -8.08 13.82 -13.12
CA GLY A 131 -7.60 15.20 -13.04
C GLY A 131 -6.90 15.56 -11.73
N ASP A 132 -6.90 14.69 -10.72
CA ASP A 132 -6.31 14.92 -9.39
C ASP A 132 -5.30 13.81 -9.04
N GLY A 133 -4.30 13.70 -9.90
CA GLY A 133 -3.28 12.66 -9.89
C GLY A 133 -1.88 13.24 -10.05
N ALA A 134 -1.54 14.33 -9.34
CA ALA A 134 -0.17 14.83 -9.32
C ALA A 134 0.74 13.88 -8.52
N MET A 135 2.07 13.97 -8.69
CA MET A 135 2.99 13.01 -8.06
C MET A 135 3.10 13.21 -6.55
N ASN A 136 2.98 14.45 -6.09
CA ASN A 136 3.11 14.86 -4.70
C ASN A 136 1.76 15.03 -3.98
N LEU A 137 0.67 15.27 -4.71
CA LEU A 137 -0.67 15.41 -4.16
C LEU A 137 -1.70 14.78 -5.10
N TRP A 138 -2.53 13.89 -4.57
CA TRP A 138 -3.59 13.25 -5.35
C TRP A 138 -4.75 12.79 -4.47
N SER A 139 -5.88 12.52 -5.13
CA SER A 139 -7.12 12.09 -4.48
C SER A 139 -7.62 10.76 -5.05
N LEU A 140 -8.37 10.03 -4.23
CA LEU A 140 -9.22 8.94 -4.68
C LEU A 140 -10.55 9.48 -5.21
N GLU A 141 -11.24 8.70 -6.05
CA GLU A 141 -12.63 9.00 -6.43
C GLU A 141 -13.50 9.14 -5.18
N GLY A 142 -14.40 10.14 -5.17
CA GLY A 142 -15.21 10.47 -3.99
C GLY A 142 -14.45 11.16 -2.85
N GLY A 143 -13.13 11.28 -2.93
CA GLY A 143 -12.28 11.93 -1.94
C GLY A 143 -11.69 13.26 -2.38
N TYR A 144 -10.88 13.82 -1.47
CA TYR A 144 -10.04 14.99 -1.66
C TYR A 144 -8.75 14.84 -0.87
N ASN A 145 -7.59 15.18 -1.45
CA ASN A 145 -6.27 15.18 -0.84
C ASN A 145 -5.98 13.91 -0.01
N ASN A 146 -6.11 12.73 -0.63
CA ASN A 146 -5.91 11.46 0.08
C ASN A 146 -4.44 11.18 0.40
N TYR A 147 -3.51 11.69 -0.43
CA TYR A 147 -2.09 11.52 -0.20
C TYR A 147 -1.35 12.83 -0.45
N LEU A 148 -0.53 13.24 0.53
CA LEU A 148 0.45 14.32 0.41
C LEU A 148 1.87 13.79 0.64
N ALA A 149 2.77 14.00 -0.31
CA ALA A 149 4.21 13.87 -0.11
C ALA A 149 4.82 15.24 0.20
N THR A 150 5.58 15.32 1.28
CA THR A 150 6.24 16.55 1.72
C THR A 150 7.68 16.28 2.17
N SER A 151 8.45 17.34 2.39
CA SER A 151 9.81 17.32 2.93
C SER A 151 10.10 18.66 3.62
N PRO A 152 11.16 18.78 4.45
CA PRO A 152 11.50 20.05 5.11
C PRO A 152 11.69 21.24 4.15
N THR A 153 12.02 20.97 2.88
CA THR A 153 12.18 22.01 1.84
C THR A 153 10.94 22.19 0.96
N GLY A 154 9.93 21.33 1.11
CA GLY A 154 8.70 21.36 0.32
C GLY A 154 7.59 22.13 1.05
N THR A 155 6.75 22.82 0.28
CA THR A 155 5.56 23.49 0.81
C THR A 155 4.50 22.44 1.14
N ALA A 156 4.04 22.41 2.40
CA ALA A 156 2.87 21.64 2.84
C ALA A 156 1.56 22.37 2.50
#